data_AF-A0A8X7CR70-F1
#
_entry.id   AF-A0A8X7CR70-F1
#
_cell.length_a   1.000
_cell.length_b   1.000
_cell.length_c   1.000
_cell.angle_alpha   90.00
_cell.angle_beta   90.00
_cell.angle_gamma   90.00
#
_symmetry.space_group_name_H-M   'P 1'
#
loop_
_entity.id
_entity.type
_entity.pdbx_description
1 polymer ?
#
loop_
_entity_poly.entity_id
_entity_poly.type
_entity_poly.pdbx_seq_one_letter_code
_entity_poly.pdbx_strand_id
1 'polypeptide(L)'
;MRSYKTKKLSNCLGLPAIRKEKLSLYTFGNKTPIEKDYDVIKLTLKNKDSPNLKLDIEALVTNQISAANIPPPELDNIPQTVQLENLVFADSPDCKEPIIILIGADYYYDVVTGKIKHLSKKLVAVETIFGWCLQGRNSESQSSFALSVIVQENLISDQLKKFWDLKISGLIDSKNESDVSENQII
;
A
#
# COMPACT_ATOMS: atom_id res chain seq x y z
N MET A 1 -9.27 -8.09 -10.07
CA MET A 1 -9.36 -8.09 -8.58
C MET A 1 -9.07 -6.68 -8.12
N ARG A 2 -9.73 -6.14 -7.09
CA ARG A 2 -9.54 -4.73 -6.69
C ARG A 2 -8.33 -4.54 -5.76
N SER A 3 -7.73 -3.36 -5.79
CA SER A 3 -6.74 -2.94 -4.80
C SER A 3 -7.40 -2.39 -3.53
N TYR A 4 -6.73 -2.54 -2.39
CA TYR A 4 -7.18 -2.06 -1.09
C TYR A 4 -6.04 -1.39 -0.34
N LYS A 5 -6.37 -0.46 0.55
CA LYS A 5 -5.43 0.06 1.55
C LYS A 5 -6.09 0.24 2.91
N THR A 6 -5.26 0.33 3.95
CA THR A 6 -5.78 0.59 5.30
C THR A 6 -6.22 2.04 5.48
N LYS A 7 -7.24 2.25 6.32
CA LYS A 7 -7.71 3.57 6.72
C LYS A 7 -6.63 4.35 7.49
N LYS A 8 -5.83 3.65 8.31
CA LYS A 8 -4.66 4.22 8.99
C LYS A 8 -3.72 4.91 8.00
N LEU A 9 -3.33 4.18 6.95
CA LEU A 9 -2.48 4.73 5.88
C LEU A 9 -3.17 5.90 5.15
N SER A 10 -4.48 5.82 4.93
CA SER A 10 -5.23 6.94 4.34
C SER A 10 -5.13 8.23 5.14
N ASN A 11 -5.29 8.12 6.44
CA ASN A 11 -5.28 9.27 7.34
C ASN A 11 -3.86 9.85 7.45
N CYS A 12 -2.82 9.00 7.53
CA CYS A 12 -1.43 9.45 7.56
C CYS A 12 -1.03 10.24 6.30
N LEU A 13 -1.48 9.78 5.12
CA LEU A 13 -1.14 10.43 3.85
C LEU A 13 -2.03 11.65 3.51
N GLY A 14 -3.13 11.86 4.24
CA GLY A 14 -4.06 12.96 4.00
C GLY A 14 -4.71 12.96 2.61
N LEU A 15 -4.83 11.79 1.97
CA LEU A 15 -5.32 11.69 0.58
C LEU A 15 -6.85 11.78 0.52
N PRO A 16 -7.41 12.66 -0.32
CA PRO A 16 -8.85 12.81 -0.46
C PRO A 16 -9.47 11.64 -1.24
N ALA A 17 -10.71 11.28 -0.88
CA ALA A 17 -11.54 10.38 -1.67
C ALA A 17 -11.85 11.00 -3.03
N ILE A 18 -11.58 10.27 -4.11
CA ILE A 18 -11.90 10.70 -5.49
C ILE A 18 -13.33 10.31 -5.87
N ARG A 19 -13.86 9.23 -5.29
CA ARG A 19 -15.25 8.78 -5.46
C ARG A 19 -15.63 7.79 -4.36
N LYS A 20 -16.91 7.43 -4.30
CA LYS A 20 -17.43 6.32 -3.51
C LYS A 20 -17.86 5.18 -4.43
N GLU A 21 -17.58 3.95 -4.02
CA GLU A 21 -18.03 2.73 -4.69
C GLU A 21 -18.77 1.83 -3.72
N LYS A 22 -19.90 1.28 -4.15
CA LYS A 22 -20.61 0.21 -3.45
C LYS A 22 -20.22 -1.13 -4.03
N LEU A 23 -19.76 -2.06 -3.18
CA LEU A 23 -19.44 -3.42 -3.57
C LEU A 23 -20.36 -4.43 -2.88
N SER A 24 -20.83 -5.40 -3.66
CA SER A 24 -21.61 -6.54 -3.19
C SER A 24 -20.72 -7.79 -3.21
N LEU A 25 -20.35 -8.29 -2.03
CA LEU A 25 -19.47 -9.44 -1.84
C LEU A 25 -20.29 -10.71 -1.64
N TYR A 26 -20.15 -11.65 -2.58
CA TYR A 26 -20.69 -13.00 -2.44
C TYR A 26 -19.59 -13.91 -1.89
N THR A 27 -19.77 -14.40 -0.66
CA THR A 27 -18.85 -15.39 -0.08
C THR A 27 -19.32 -16.80 -0.39
N PHE A 28 -18.38 -17.75 -0.50
CA PHE A 28 -18.72 -19.15 -0.73
C PHE A 28 -19.78 -19.66 0.26
N GLY A 29 -20.84 -20.26 -0.25
CA GLY A 29 -21.95 -20.81 0.54
C GLY A 29 -23.06 -19.81 0.91
N ASN A 30 -22.86 -18.51 0.72
CA ASN A 30 -23.88 -17.49 1.01
C ASN A 30 -24.71 -17.14 -0.23
N LYS A 31 -26.04 -17.08 -0.04
CA LYS A 31 -26.99 -16.69 -1.10
C LYS A 31 -27.22 -15.18 -1.17
N THR A 32 -26.97 -14.48 -0.07
CA THR A 32 -27.14 -13.03 0.04
C THR A 32 -25.76 -12.34 0.04
N PRO A 33 -25.58 -11.26 -0.74
CA PRO A 33 -24.33 -10.52 -0.74
C PRO A 33 -24.16 -9.70 0.54
N ILE A 34 -22.92 -9.46 0.93
CA ILE A 34 -22.55 -8.43 1.88
C ILE A 34 -22.30 -7.15 1.08
N GLU A 35 -23.18 -6.16 1.23
CA GLU A 35 -22.96 -4.84 0.61
C GLU A 35 -22.12 -3.96 1.52
N LYS A 36 -21.17 -3.23 0.92
CA LYS A 36 -20.35 -2.26 1.63
C LYS A 36 -19.93 -1.12 0.72
N ASP A 37 -20.02 0.09 1.25
CA ASP A 37 -19.51 1.29 0.61
C ASP A 37 -18.03 1.50 0.95
N TYR A 38 -17.27 1.95 -0.04
CA TYR A 38 -15.85 2.20 0.04
C TYR A 38 -15.54 3.58 -0.53
N ASP A 39 -14.67 4.33 0.15
CA ASP A 39 -14.00 5.46 -0.46
C ASP A 39 -12.90 4.93 -1.39
N VAL A 40 -12.84 5.48 -2.60
CA VAL A 40 -11.75 5.22 -3.54
C VAL A 40 -10.78 6.38 -3.50
N ILE A 41 -9.50 6.07 -3.48
CA ILE A 41 -8.41 7.05 -3.51
C ILE A 41 -7.36 6.63 -4.54
N LYS A 42 -6.62 7.59 -5.05
CA LYS A 42 -5.47 7.35 -5.93
C LYS A 42 -4.16 7.33 -5.13
N LEU A 43 -3.29 6.37 -5.42
CA LEU A 43 -1.95 6.23 -4.83
C LEU A 43 -0.92 6.14 -5.95
N THR A 44 0.29 6.62 -5.66
CA THR A 44 1.47 6.32 -6.46
C THR A 44 2.45 5.54 -5.57
N LEU A 45 2.67 4.28 -5.90
CA LEU A 45 3.68 3.44 -5.29
C LEU A 45 5.00 3.64 -6.02
N LYS A 46 6.12 3.75 -5.30
CA LYS A 46 7.45 3.95 -5.88
C LYS A 46 8.41 2.87 -5.38
N ASN A 47 9.31 2.45 -6.25
CA ASN A 47 10.43 1.63 -5.83
C ASN A 47 11.33 2.43 -4.87
N LYS A 48 11.76 1.78 -3.79
CA LYS A 48 12.58 2.37 -2.73
C LYS A 48 13.94 2.84 -3.23
N ASP A 49 14.58 2.05 -4.08
CA ASP A 49 15.93 2.28 -4.58
C ASP A 49 15.94 3.02 -5.92
N SER A 50 14.84 2.95 -6.68
CA SER A 50 14.69 3.57 -8.00
C SER A 50 13.36 4.33 -8.11
N PRO A 51 13.23 5.55 -7.54
CA PRO A 51 11.96 6.29 -7.48
C PRO A 51 11.29 6.62 -8.82
N ASN A 52 12.03 6.47 -9.93
CA ASN A 52 11.49 6.60 -11.29
C ASN A 52 10.56 5.43 -11.67
N LEU A 53 10.78 4.26 -11.08
CA LEU A 53 9.87 3.12 -11.19
C LEU A 53 8.70 3.34 -10.25
N LYS A 54 7.52 3.53 -10.82
CA LYS A 54 6.30 3.85 -10.09
C LYS A 54 5.08 3.15 -10.68
N LEU A 55 4.08 2.93 -9.82
CA LEU A 55 2.77 2.40 -10.18
C LEU A 55 1.69 3.31 -9.60
N ASP A 56 0.84 3.83 -10.47
CA ASP A 56 -0.37 4.54 -10.05
C ASP A 56 -1.52 3.53 -9.90
N ILE A 57 -2.14 3.50 -8.72
CA ILE A 57 -3.28 2.61 -8.45
C ILE A 57 -4.47 3.38 -7.87
N GLU A 58 -5.66 2.84 -8.08
CA GLU A 58 -6.84 3.20 -7.32
C GLU A 58 -7.12 2.11 -6.28
N ALA A 59 -7.26 2.50 -5.03
CA ALA A 59 -7.44 1.56 -3.92
C ALA A 59 -8.67 1.91 -3.09
N LEU A 60 -9.38 0.87 -2.65
CA LEU A 60 -10.51 0.98 -1.74
C LEU A 60 -10.02 1.11 -0.31
N VAL A 61 -10.54 2.10 0.42
CA VAL A 61 -10.18 2.31 1.83
C VAL A 61 -10.93 1.30 2.71
N THR A 62 -10.18 0.46 3.43
CA THR A 62 -10.72 -0.51 4.39
C THR A 62 -10.05 -0.37 5.75
N ASN A 63 -10.72 -0.77 6.84
CA ASN A 63 -10.10 -0.77 8.17
C ASN A 63 -8.98 -1.82 8.27
N GLN A 64 -9.16 -2.95 7.62
CA GLN A 64 -8.27 -4.09 7.65
C GLN A 64 -8.29 -4.79 6.29
N ILE A 65 -7.11 -5.19 5.80
CA ILE A 65 -6.97 -5.91 4.53
C ILE A 65 -7.15 -7.42 4.73
N SER A 66 -6.49 -7.98 5.75
CA SER A 66 -6.58 -9.40 6.09
C SER A 66 -6.90 -9.57 7.57
N ALA A 67 -7.87 -10.43 7.88
CA ALA A 67 -8.15 -10.89 9.24
C ALA A 67 -7.05 -11.82 9.77
N ALA A 68 -6.39 -12.54 8.87
CA ALA A 68 -5.28 -13.43 9.21
C ALA A 68 -3.97 -12.63 9.35
N ASN A 69 -3.15 -13.03 10.31
CA ASN A 69 -1.75 -12.60 10.38
C ASN A 69 -0.98 -13.27 9.23
N ILE A 70 -0.40 -12.46 8.35
CA ILE A 70 0.41 -12.94 7.22
C ILE A 70 1.85 -12.59 7.58
N PRO A 71 2.61 -13.54 8.18
CA PRO A 71 4.01 -13.28 8.52
C PRO A 71 4.85 -13.10 7.25
N PRO A 72 5.97 -12.36 7.33
CA PRO A 72 6.92 -12.30 6.23
C PRO A 72 7.45 -13.70 5.87
N PRO A 73 7.95 -13.87 4.64
CA PRO A 73 8.70 -15.06 4.23
C PRO A 73 9.76 -15.49 5.25
N GLU A 74 9.65 -16.72 5.77
CA GLU A 74 10.73 -17.33 6.57
C GLU A 74 11.86 -17.80 5.62
N LEU A 75 12.74 -16.87 5.26
CA LEU A 75 13.83 -17.14 4.31
C LEU A 75 14.81 -18.20 4.84
N ASP A 76 15.01 -18.28 6.17
CA ASP A 76 15.90 -19.27 6.81
C ASP A 76 15.45 -20.72 6.58
N ASN A 77 14.16 -20.92 6.33
CA ASN A 77 13.60 -22.25 6.05
C ASN A 77 13.78 -22.67 4.59
N ILE A 78 14.27 -21.78 3.72
CA ILE A 78 14.56 -22.12 2.32
C ILE A 78 15.92 -22.85 2.27
N PRO A 79 15.99 -24.06 1.68
CA PRO A 79 17.24 -24.81 1.62
C PRO A 79 18.36 -23.98 0.99
N GLN A 80 19.58 -24.05 1.54
CA GLN A 80 20.76 -23.34 1.02
C GLN A 80 21.09 -23.70 -0.45
N THR A 81 20.57 -24.82 -0.95
CA THR A 81 20.68 -25.20 -2.36
C THR A 81 19.91 -24.25 -3.30
N VAL A 82 18.95 -23.49 -2.77
CA VAL A 82 18.22 -22.47 -3.50
C VAL A 82 19.03 -21.17 -3.50
N GLN A 83 19.53 -20.78 -4.67
CA GLN A 83 20.35 -19.58 -4.83
C GLN A 83 19.50 -18.30 -4.73
N LEU A 84 19.44 -17.71 -3.53
CA LEU A 84 18.78 -16.43 -3.27
C LEU A 84 19.74 -15.23 -3.26
N GLU A 85 21.05 -15.48 -3.18
CA GLU A 85 22.10 -14.47 -2.92
C GLU A 85 22.15 -13.30 -3.92
N ASN A 86 21.60 -13.49 -5.12
CA ASN A 86 21.60 -12.48 -6.19
C ASN A 86 20.23 -11.82 -6.41
N LEU A 87 19.31 -11.93 -5.43
CA LEU A 87 17.96 -11.37 -5.52
C LEU A 87 17.82 -10.19 -4.54
N VAL A 88 17.61 -9.00 -5.08
CA VAL A 88 17.16 -7.85 -4.29
C VAL A 88 15.65 -7.98 -4.12
N PHE A 89 15.21 -8.41 -2.93
CA PHE A 89 13.80 -8.63 -2.64
C PHE A 89 13.01 -7.33 -2.55
N ALA A 90 11.75 -7.38 -2.97
CA ALA A 90 10.83 -6.25 -2.83
C ALA A 90 10.46 -5.96 -1.37
N ASP A 91 10.47 -7.00 -0.53
CA ASP A 91 10.16 -6.92 0.89
C ASP A 91 11.41 -7.15 1.73
N SER A 92 11.48 -6.47 2.87
CA SER A 92 12.49 -6.77 3.88
C SER A 92 12.08 -8.00 4.69
N PRO A 93 12.91 -9.05 4.79
CA PRO A 93 12.57 -10.27 5.53
C PRO A 93 12.33 -10.00 7.03
N ASP A 94 12.94 -8.93 7.56
CA ASP A 94 12.79 -8.55 8.97
C ASP A 94 11.51 -7.76 9.27
N CYS A 95 10.73 -7.42 8.24
CA CYS A 95 9.56 -6.58 8.42
C CYS A 95 8.35 -7.40 8.90
N LYS A 96 8.00 -7.20 10.18
CA LYS A 96 6.87 -7.85 10.84
C LYS A 96 5.60 -7.01 10.83
N GLU A 97 5.59 -5.94 10.03
CA GLU A 97 4.44 -5.05 9.96
C GLU A 97 3.28 -5.69 9.18
N PRO A 98 2.03 -5.40 9.55
CA PRO A 98 0.87 -5.90 8.83
C PRO A 98 0.80 -5.29 7.42
N ILE A 99 0.16 -6.02 6.50
CA ILE A 99 -0.11 -5.54 5.14
C ILE A 99 -0.96 -4.27 5.18
N ILE A 100 -0.40 -3.17 4.66
CA ILE A 100 -1.07 -1.86 4.60
C ILE A 100 -1.68 -1.55 3.23
N ILE A 101 -1.24 -2.23 2.17
CA ILE A 101 -1.75 -2.12 0.79
C ILE A 101 -1.84 -3.51 0.16
N LEU A 102 -2.96 -3.78 -0.51
CA LEU A 102 -3.15 -4.94 -1.37
C LEU A 102 -3.31 -4.44 -2.80
N ILE A 103 -2.45 -4.88 -3.71
CA ILE A 103 -2.54 -4.53 -5.13
C ILE A 103 -3.43 -5.56 -5.84
N GLY A 104 -4.42 -5.08 -6.57
CA GLY A 104 -5.31 -5.90 -7.37
C GLY A 104 -4.56 -6.53 -8.55
N ALA A 105 -5.02 -7.72 -8.96
CA ALA A 105 -4.46 -8.43 -10.12
C ALA A 105 -4.69 -7.70 -11.46
N ASP A 106 -5.54 -6.68 -11.49
CA ASP A 106 -5.68 -5.76 -12.63
C ASP A 106 -4.39 -4.97 -12.91
N TYR A 107 -3.56 -4.72 -11.88
CA TYR A 107 -2.25 -4.10 -12.03
C TYR A 107 -1.10 -5.11 -12.19
N TYR A 108 -1.41 -6.41 -12.33
CA TYR A 108 -0.37 -7.44 -12.33
C TYR A 108 0.67 -7.20 -13.44
N TYR A 109 0.22 -6.94 -14.66
CA TYR A 109 1.09 -6.73 -15.82
C TYR A 109 1.86 -5.40 -15.77
N ASP A 110 1.39 -4.42 -15.01
CA ASP A 110 2.12 -3.16 -14.79
C ASP A 110 3.25 -3.35 -13.76
N VAL A 111 3.11 -4.34 -12.89
CA VAL A 111 4.05 -4.61 -11.78
C VAL A 111 5.13 -5.60 -12.17
N VAL A 112 4.80 -6.69 -12.89
CA VAL A 112 5.76 -7.74 -13.23
C VAL A 112 6.59 -7.35 -14.45
N THR A 113 7.90 -7.60 -14.41
CA THR A 113 8.78 -7.32 -15.56
C THR A 113 8.82 -8.46 -16.58
N GLY A 114 8.25 -9.61 -16.23
CA GLY A 114 8.32 -10.86 -17.00
C GLY A 114 9.54 -11.72 -16.72
N LYS A 115 10.53 -11.26 -15.93
CA LYS A 115 11.65 -12.11 -15.52
C LYS A 115 11.21 -13.07 -14.41
N ILE A 116 11.47 -14.36 -14.61
CA ILE A 116 11.15 -15.43 -13.68
C ILE A 116 12.40 -16.29 -13.47
N LYS A 117 12.71 -16.60 -12.21
CA LYS A 117 13.73 -17.57 -11.82
C LYS A 117 13.06 -18.75 -11.13
N HIS A 118 13.20 -19.93 -11.71
CA HIS A 118 12.74 -21.17 -11.10
C HIS A 118 13.72 -21.60 -10.01
N LEU A 119 13.27 -21.55 -8.76
CA LEU A 119 14.08 -21.91 -7.60
C LEU A 119 13.90 -23.39 -7.24
N SER A 120 12.70 -23.93 -7.45
CA SER A 120 12.39 -25.35 -7.34
C SER A 120 11.16 -25.71 -8.19
N LYS A 121 10.71 -26.96 -8.12
CA LYS A 121 9.46 -27.41 -8.78
C LYS A 121 8.22 -26.63 -8.30
N LYS A 122 8.24 -26.07 -7.08
CA LYS A 122 7.08 -25.41 -6.45
C LYS A 122 7.36 -23.99 -5.98
N LEU A 123 8.56 -23.46 -6.19
CA LEU A 123 8.98 -22.13 -5.77
C LEU A 123 9.63 -21.41 -6.95
N VAL A 124 9.17 -20.18 -7.21
CA VAL A 124 9.74 -19.30 -8.22
C VAL A 124 9.98 -17.91 -7.63
N ALA A 125 10.98 -17.20 -8.13
CA ALA A 125 11.13 -15.77 -7.91
C ALA A 125 10.67 -15.02 -9.17
N VAL A 126 9.78 -14.06 -8.99
CA VAL A 126 9.27 -13.20 -10.06
C VAL A 126 9.79 -11.79 -9.84
N GLU A 127 10.42 -11.20 -10.84
CA GLU A 127 10.88 -9.82 -10.77
C GLU A 127 9.70 -8.86 -10.98
N THR A 128 9.60 -7.87 -10.10
CA THR A 128 8.65 -6.77 -10.21
C THR A 128 9.38 -5.44 -10.27
N ILE A 129 8.67 -4.37 -10.60
CA ILE A 129 9.21 -3.00 -10.52
C ILE A 129 9.64 -2.61 -9.10
N PHE A 130 9.25 -3.35 -8.06
CA PHE A 130 9.62 -3.12 -6.66
C PHE A 130 10.77 -4.01 -6.17
N GLY A 131 11.19 -5.01 -6.96
CA GLY A 131 12.18 -6.02 -6.57
C GLY A 131 11.69 -7.44 -6.84
N TRP A 132 12.49 -8.43 -6.45
CA TRP A 132 12.14 -9.84 -6.60
C TRP A 132 11.13 -10.27 -5.53
N CYS A 133 10.15 -11.08 -5.94
CA CYS A 133 9.12 -11.63 -5.06
C CYS A 133 9.13 -13.16 -5.16
N LEU A 134 9.13 -13.84 -4.01
CA LEU A 134 8.99 -15.29 -3.96
C LEU A 134 7.51 -15.66 -4.10
N GLN A 135 7.23 -16.65 -4.96
CA GLN A 135 5.89 -17.16 -5.19
C GLN A 135 5.91 -18.69 -5.14
N GLY A 136 4.94 -19.25 -4.43
CA GLY A 136 4.72 -20.68 -4.33
C GLY A 136 5.05 -21.23 -2.95
N ARG A 137 5.45 -22.50 -2.91
CA ARG A 137 5.65 -23.26 -1.68
C ARG A 137 7.03 -23.85 -1.64
N ASN A 138 7.69 -23.69 -0.50
CA ASN A 138 8.89 -24.44 -0.21
C ASN A 138 8.51 -25.89 0.13
N SER A 139 9.17 -26.87 -0.48
CA SER A 139 8.80 -28.29 -0.38
C SER A 139 8.93 -28.87 1.04
N GLU A 140 9.71 -28.23 1.92
CA GLU A 140 10.01 -28.72 3.26
C GLU A 140 9.17 -28.07 4.37
N SER A 141 8.54 -26.92 4.08
CA SER A 141 7.65 -26.23 5.03
C SER A 141 6.21 -26.13 4.50
N GLN A 142 5.24 -26.06 5.41
CA GLN A 142 3.86 -25.73 5.02
C GLN A 142 3.67 -24.23 4.73
N SER A 143 4.74 -23.44 4.85
CA SER A 143 4.70 -22.01 4.61
C SER A 143 4.50 -21.70 3.13
N SER A 144 3.48 -20.91 2.85
CA SER A 144 3.18 -20.41 1.50
C SER A 144 3.71 -19.00 1.40
N PHE A 145 4.52 -18.73 0.38
CA PHE A 145 5.07 -17.40 0.13
C PHE A 145 4.07 -16.62 -0.70
N ALA A 146 3.48 -15.60 -0.08
CA ALA A 146 2.59 -14.65 -0.73
C ALA A 146 3.19 -13.24 -0.58
N LEU A 147 3.03 -12.45 -1.63
CA LEU A 147 3.44 -11.05 -1.70
C LEU A 147 2.87 -10.26 -0.52
N SER A 148 3.73 -9.56 0.22
CA SER A 148 3.33 -8.56 1.20
C SER A 148 4.13 -7.30 0.93
N VAL A 149 3.77 -6.52 -0.11
CA VAL A 149 4.45 -5.25 -0.38
C VAL A 149 4.29 -4.34 0.83
N ILE A 150 5.35 -4.21 1.61
CA ILE A 150 5.41 -3.27 2.71
C ILE A 150 5.94 -1.97 2.15
N VAL A 151 5.04 -1.00 1.99
CA VAL A 151 5.46 0.37 1.70
C VAL A 151 6.08 0.93 2.95
N GLN A 152 7.41 0.94 2.98
CA GLN A 152 8.19 1.51 4.07
C GLN A 152 7.98 3.03 4.06
N GLU A 153 7.21 3.53 5.03
CA GLU A 153 7.10 4.96 5.33
C GLU A 153 8.45 5.44 5.89
N ASN A 154 9.30 6.01 5.04
CA ASN A 154 10.38 6.84 5.53
C ASN A 154 9.80 8.19 5.97
N LEU A 155 9.63 8.31 7.29
CA LEU A 155 9.51 9.51 8.11
C LEU A 155 9.79 10.83 7.37
N ILE A 156 8.73 11.52 6.94
CA ILE A 156 8.78 12.99 6.84
C ILE A 156 8.53 13.53 8.26
N SER A 157 9.54 13.38 9.13
CA SER A 157 9.46 13.85 10.52
C SER A 157 10.04 15.26 10.72
N ASP A 158 10.85 15.77 9.80
CA ASP A 158 11.51 17.08 10.03
C ASP A 158 10.91 18.21 9.19
N GLN A 159 10.34 17.90 8.02
CA GLN A 159 9.65 18.91 7.20
C GLN A 159 8.27 19.26 7.76
N LEU A 160 7.58 18.31 8.40
CA LEU A 160 6.26 18.57 9.00
C LEU A 160 6.37 19.41 10.27
N LYS A 161 7.42 19.23 11.09
CA LYS A 161 7.70 20.11 12.25
C LYS A 161 7.97 21.55 11.83
N LYS A 162 8.81 21.76 10.81
CA LYS A 162 9.07 23.10 10.23
C LYS A 162 7.81 23.74 9.65
N PHE A 163 6.91 22.94 9.08
CA PHE A 163 5.63 23.44 8.54
C PHE A 163 4.67 23.90 9.65
N TRP A 164 4.67 23.25 10.82
CA TRP A 164 3.84 23.64 11.97
C TRP A 164 4.42 24.77 12.82
N ASP A 165 5.75 24.90 12.90
CA ASP A 165 6.41 26.05 13.56
C ASP A 165 6.18 27.38 12.81
N LEU A 166 5.96 27.34 11.50
CA LEU A 166 5.69 28.51 10.67
C LEU A 166 4.26 29.07 10.79
N LYS A 167 3.33 28.33 11.41
CA LYS A 167 1.90 28.74 11.48
C LYS A 167 1.49 29.41 12.79
N ILE A 168 2.39 29.50 13.78
CA ILE A 168 2.11 30.16 15.06
C ILE A 168 2.56 31.64 15.06
N SER A 169 3.42 32.07 14.13
CA SER A 169 3.91 33.46 14.10
C SER A 169 3.11 34.43 13.22
N GLY A 170 2.01 34.00 12.59
CA GLY A 170 1.23 34.81 11.63
C GLY A 170 -0.13 35.30 12.11
N LEU A 171 -0.56 34.96 13.34
CA LEU A 171 -1.90 35.29 13.85
C LEU A 171 -1.87 36.10 15.16
N ILE A 172 -0.91 37.02 15.29
CA ILE A 172 -0.97 38.08 16.30
C ILE A 172 -0.85 39.44 15.60
N ASP A 173 -2.04 39.96 15.27
CA ASP A 173 -2.50 41.35 15.15
C ASP A 173 -1.68 42.44 14.42
N SER A 174 -2.29 42.94 13.34
CA SER A 174 -2.65 44.36 13.14
C SER A 174 -3.49 44.45 11.86
N LYS A 175 -4.61 45.19 11.72
CA LYS A 175 -5.10 46.37 12.41
C LYS A 175 -6.59 46.59 12.05
N ASN A 176 -7.23 47.40 12.89
CA ASN A 176 -8.61 47.87 12.86
C ASN A 176 -9.02 48.73 11.64
N GLU A 177 -10.34 48.70 11.41
CA GLU A 177 -11.30 49.80 11.17
C GLU A 177 -11.61 50.40 9.78
N SER A 178 -12.92 50.67 9.64
CA SER A 178 -13.69 51.56 8.73
C SER A 178 -13.94 51.07 7.29
N ASP A 179 -15.10 51.23 6.66
CA ASP A 179 -16.46 51.64 7.09
C ASP A 179 -17.47 51.32 5.94
N VAL A 180 -18.71 51.01 6.33
CA VAL A 180 -20.03 51.36 5.72
C VAL A 180 -20.26 51.23 4.20
N SER A 181 -21.20 50.37 3.78
CA SER A 181 -22.55 50.79 3.35
C SER A 181 -23.37 49.66 2.71
N GLU A 182 -24.66 49.70 3.02
CA GLU A 182 -25.80 48.87 2.61
C GLU A 182 -25.94 48.62 1.10
N ASN A 183 -26.45 47.45 0.70
CA ASN A 183 -27.78 47.34 0.08
C ASN A 183 -28.19 45.89 -0.22
N GLN A 184 -29.51 45.75 -0.34
CA GLN A 184 -30.35 44.60 -0.05
C GLN A 184 -30.93 43.99 -1.37
N ILE A 185 -31.68 42.88 -1.24
CA ILE A 185 -32.75 42.38 -2.16
C ILE A 185 -32.22 41.48 -3.31
N ILE A 186 -32.66 40.23 -3.55
CA ILE A 186 -33.88 39.43 -3.25
C ILE A 186 -33.45 38.06 -2.69
#